data_AF-A0A4R8I589-F1
#
_entry.id   AF-A0A4R8I589-F1
#
_cell.length_a   1.000
_cell.length_b   1.000
_cell.length_c   1.000
_cell.angle_alpha   90.00
_cell.angle_beta   90.00
_cell.angle_gamma   90.00
#
_symmetry.space_group_name_H-M   'P 1'
#
loop_
_entity.id
_entity.type
_entity.pdbx_description
1 polymer ?
#
loop_
_entity_poly.entity_id
_entity_poly.type
_entity_poly.pdbx_seq_one_letter_code
_entity_poly.pdbx_strand_id
1 'polypeptide(L)'
;MSVLVNKDSKVIVQGFTGNEGTFHAGQMIDYGTNVVGGVTPGKGGSEHLGKPVFNSVSEAVEKAGANVSIIFVPPAFAADAVMEAAEAGIKVIVCITEGIPVADMVKVKDYIQDRDVRLIGPNCPGIITSDEAKIGIMPGFVFKKGKVGIVSKSGTLTYEAADQVVKAGFGVSTAIGIGGDPIIGTTTKEALELFINDPETEAVVMIGEIGGSLEAEAARWYKASGSTKPVVGFIAGQTAPKGRTMGHAGAIVGGDDDTAQAKMAIMKENGIHVVDSPAEIGVTVAKVLA
;
A
#
# COMPACT_ATOMS: atom_id res chain seq x y z
N MET A 1 -3.21 17.03 -6.51
CA MET A 1 -2.21 16.01 -6.80
C MET A 1 -2.47 14.85 -5.87
N SER A 2 -2.47 13.63 -6.38
CA SER A 2 -2.43 12.42 -5.55
C SER A 2 -0.99 11.99 -5.31
N VAL A 3 -0.78 11.01 -4.43
CA VAL A 3 0.56 10.44 -4.20
C VAL A 3 0.76 9.15 -5.01
N LEU A 4 1.93 9.01 -5.63
CA LEU A 4 2.45 7.86 -6.39
C LEU A 4 1.70 7.47 -7.67
N VAL A 5 0.38 7.44 -7.67
CA VAL A 5 -0.46 6.98 -8.80
C VAL A 5 -1.64 7.92 -9.05
N ASN A 6 -2.01 8.06 -10.31
CA ASN A 6 -3.07 8.93 -10.80
C ASN A 6 -3.61 8.41 -12.14
N LYS A 7 -4.57 9.13 -12.73
CA LYS A 7 -5.18 8.78 -14.04
C LYS A 7 -4.18 8.65 -15.21
N ASP A 8 -3.00 9.25 -15.12
CA ASP A 8 -1.96 9.23 -16.16
C ASP A 8 -0.97 8.07 -15.98
N SER A 9 -1.11 7.30 -14.89
CA SER A 9 -0.29 6.12 -14.61
C SER A 9 -0.57 5.01 -15.61
N LYS A 10 0.47 4.53 -16.30
CA LYS A 10 0.39 3.46 -17.29
C LYS A 10 0.81 2.15 -16.65
N VAL A 11 -0.18 1.32 -16.34
CA VAL A 11 -0.01 0.15 -15.48
C VAL A 11 0.17 -1.12 -16.32
N ILE A 12 1.18 -1.91 -15.99
CA ILE A 12 1.31 -3.30 -16.45
C ILE A 12 1.06 -4.28 -15.31
N VAL A 13 0.64 -5.49 -15.68
CA VAL A 13 0.40 -6.59 -14.73
C VAL A 13 1.43 -7.69 -14.94
N GLN A 14 2.27 -7.99 -13.96
CA GLN A 14 3.13 -9.18 -13.97
C GLN A 14 2.34 -10.38 -13.44
N GLY A 15 2.31 -11.46 -14.20
CA GLY A 15 1.36 -12.57 -13.98
C GLY A 15 -0.02 -12.30 -14.59
N PHE A 16 -0.08 -11.46 -15.64
CA PHE A 16 -1.32 -10.95 -16.24
C PHE A 16 -2.33 -12.03 -16.65
N THR A 17 -1.83 -13.15 -17.19
CA THR A 17 -2.66 -14.24 -17.70
C THR A 17 -2.94 -15.33 -16.66
N GLY A 18 -2.51 -15.14 -15.40
CA GLY A 18 -2.90 -15.98 -14.28
C GLY A 18 -4.30 -15.64 -13.76
N ASN A 19 -4.88 -16.48 -12.91
CA ASN A 19 -6.26 -16.30 -12.42
C ASN A 19 -6.44 -14.96 -11.68
N GLU A 20 -5.63 -14.70 -10.66
CA GLU A 20 -5.69 -13.45 -9.87
C GLU A 20 -5.34 -12.23 -10.72
N GLY A 21 -4.30 -12.33 -11.55
CA GLY A 21 -3.90 -11.28 -12.49
C GLY A 21 -5.02 -10.92 -13.46
N THR A 22 -5.74 -11.92 -13.99
CA THR A 22 -6.88 -11.73 -14.88
C THR A 22 -8.04 -11.05 -14.16
N PHE A 23 -8.43 -11.59 -13.01
CA PHE A 23 -9.58 -11.11 -12.25
C PHE A 23 -9.39 -9.65 -11.83
N HIS A 24 -8.26 -9.34 -11.19
CA HIS A 24 -8.01 -7.99 -10.69
C HIS A 24 -7.65 -7.00 -11.79
N ALA A 25 -6.97 -7.40 -12.88
CA ALA A 25 -6.77 -6.51 -14.01
C ALA A 25 -8.10 -6.10 -14.66
N GLY A 26 -9.06 -7.05 -14.78
CA GLY A 26 -10.41 -6.74 -15.23
C GLY A 26 -11.07 -5.67 -14.36
N GLN A 27 -11.04 -5.84 -13.04
CA GLN A 27 -11.59 -4.85 -12.11
C GLN A 27 -10.85 -3.49 -12.15
N MET A 28 -9.55 -3.49 -12.39
CA MET A 28 -8.77 -2.25 -12.54
C MET A 28 -9.19 -1.50 -13.80
N ILE A 29 -9.39 -2.20 -14.92
CA ILE A 29 -9.89 -1.66 -16.19
C ILE A 29 -11.30 -1.11 -15.99
N ASP A 30 -12.19 -1.87 -15.36
CA ASP A 30 -13.58 -1.45 -15.09
C ASP A 30 -13.64 -0.21 -14.19
N TYR A 31 -12.69 -0.05 -13.27
CA TYR A 31 -12.56 1.13 -12.43
C TYR A 31 -12.05 2.37 -13.19
N GLY A 32 -11.49 2.19 -14.40
CA GLY A 32 -10.91 3.27 -15.20
C GLY A 32 -9.38 3.39 -15.10
N THR A 33 -8.70 2.44 -14.46
CA THR A 33 -7.24 2.42 -14.40
C THR A 33 -6.66 2.14 -15.79
N ASN A 34 -5.67 2.92 -16.20
CA ASN A 34 -5.04 2.77 -17.51
C ASN A 34 -4.06 1.57 -17.55
N VAL A 35 -4.63 0.37 -17.62
CA VAL A 35 -3.88 -0.87 -17.86
C VAL A 35 -3.46 -0.90 -19.34
N VAL A 36 -2.16 -0.89 -19.59
CA VAL A 36 -1.57 -0.81 -20.93
C VAL A 36 -1.09 -2.16 -21.47
N GLY A 37 -1.08 -3.20 -20.63
CA GLY A 37 -0.66 -4.54 -20.99
C GLY A 37 -0.28 -5.38 -19.78
N GLY A 38 0.40 -6.49 -20.02
CA GLY A 38 0.95 -7.28 -18.94
C GLY A 38 2.02 -8.26 -19.40
N VAL A 39 2.70 -8.84 -18.43
CA VAL A 39 3.84 -9.73 -18.63
C VAL A 39 3.46 -11.13 -18.21
N THR A 40 3.68 -12.10 -19.09
CA THR A 40 3.70 -13.53 -18.77
C THR A 40 4.74 -14.19 -19.68
N PRO A 41 5.91 -14.59 -19.14
CA PRO A 41 6.96 -15.22 -19.93
C PRO A 41 6.43 -16.43 -20.72
N GLY A 42 6.78 -16.50 -22.00
CA GLY A 42 6.32 -17.53 -22.93
C GLY A 42 4.98 -17.23 -23.61
N LYS A 43 4.31 -16.12 -23.26
CA LYS A 43 3.05 -15.68 -23.90
C LYS A 43 3.17 -14.32 -24.60
N GLY A 44 4.37 -13.75 -24.73
CA GLY A 44 4.56 -12.47 -25.41
C GLY A 44 4.09 -12.50 -26.87
N GLY A 45 3.48 -11.40 -27.32
CA GLY A 45 2.89 -11.27 -28.66
C GLY A 45 1.42 -11.71 -28.74
N SER A 46 0.85 -12.24 -27.66
CA SER A 46 -0.59 -12.51 -27.54
C SER A 46 -1.35 -11.31 -26.97
N GLU A 47 -2.68 -11.41 -26.92
CA GLU A 47 -3.56 -10.47 -26.23
C GLU A 47 -4.30 -11.16 -25.08
N HIS A 48 -4.56 -10.39 -24.02
CA HIS A 48 -5.38 -10.80 -22.88
C HIS A 48 -6.15 -9.59 -22.34
N LEU A 49 -7.44 -9.76 -22.05
CA LEU A 49 -8.36 -8.66 -21.70
C LEU A 49 -8.31 -7.48 -22.71
N GLY A 50 -8.06 -7.77 -23.99
CA GLY A 50 -7.91 -6.76 -25.05
C GLY A 50 -6.66 -5.88 -24.91
N LYS A 51 -5.63 -6.34 -24.17
CA LYS A 51 -4.36 -5.65 -23.96
C LYS A 51 -3.19 -6.55 -24.39
N PRO A 52 -2.06 -5.98 -24.86
CA PRO A 52 -0.90 -6.76 -25.29
C PRO A 52 -0.25 -7.50 -24.11
N VAL A 53 0.21 -8.73 -24.38
CA VAL A 53 1.04 -9.53 -23.49
C VAL A 53 2.49 -9.47 -23.96
N PHE A 54 3.42 -9.25 -23.03
CA PHE A 54 4.86 -9.17 -23.27
C PHE A 54 5.59 -10.34 -22.58
N ASN A 55 6.80 -10.66 -23.07
CA ASN A 55 7.63 -11.69 -22.43
C ASN A 55 8.44 -11.13 -21.25
N SER A 56 8.77 -9.83 -21.27
CA SER A 56 9.50 -9.15 -20.21
C SER A 56 8.89 -7.79 -19.87
N VAL A 57 9.24 -7.26 -18.69
CA VAL A 57 8.85 -5.90 -18.29
C VAL A 57 9.52 -4.85 -19.17
N SER A 58 10.78 -5.07 -19.59
CA SER A 58 11.50 -4.14 -20.47
C SER A 58 10.77 -3.93 -21.81
N GLU A 59 10.26 -4.99 -22.42
CA GLU A 59 9.44 -4.89 -23.65
C GLU A 59 8.16 -4.08 -23.40
N ALA A 60 7.51 -4.28 -22.24
CA ALA A 60 6.29 -3.57 -21.89
C ALA A 60 6.55 -2.07 -21.65
N VAL A 61 7.68 -1.72 -21.03
CA VAL A 61 8.12 -0.33 -20.86
C VAL A 61 8.42 0.31 -22.21
N GLU A 62 9.19 -0.35 -23.07
CA GLU A 62 9.57 0.18 -24.39
C GLU A 62 8.35 0.37 -25.30
N LYS A 63 7.48 -0.63 -25.39
CA LYS A 63 6.37 -0.65 -26.37
C LYS A 63 5.11 0.03 -25.87
N ALA A 64 4.83 -0.01 -24.57
CA ALA A 64 3.61 0.55 -23.99
C ALA A 64 3.85 1.77 -23.08
N GLY A 65 5.11 2.15 -22.84
CA GLY A 65 5.47 3.29 -21.99
C GLY A 65 5.06 3.10 -20.53
N ALA A 66 5.02 1.85 -20.06
CA ALA A 66 4.61 1.51 -18.70
C ALA A 66 5.51 2.19 -17.66
N ASN A 67 4.91 2.74 -16.60
CA ASN A 67 5.65 3.35 -15.49
C ASN A 67 5.21 2.83 -14.11
N VAL A 68 4.17 2.00 -14.06
CA VAL A 68 3.68 1.32 -12.85
C VAL A 68 3.52 -0.17 -13.14
N SER A 69 3.90 -1.03 -12.20
CA SER A 69 3.76 -2.48 -12.30
C SER A 69 3.05 -3.04 -11.08
N ILE A 70 2.07 -3.92 -11.29
CA ILE A 70 1.45 -4.73 -10.23
C ILE A 70 1.78 -6.21 -10.41
N ILE A 71 2.08 -6.90 -9.32
CA ILE A 71 2.58 -8.27 -9.31
C ILE A 71 1.55 -9.21 -8.67
N PHE A 72 1.09 -10.18 -9.46
CA PHE A 72 0.26 -11.34 -9.06
C PHE A 72 1.00 -12.66 -9.27
N VAL A 73 2.33 -12.61 -9.23
CA VAL A 73 3.22 -13.75 -9.46
C VAL A 73 3.32 -14.59 -8.16
N PRO A 74 3.38 -15.94 -8.23
CA PRO A 74 3.54 -16.77 -7.03
C PRO A 74 4.78 -16.43 -6.20
N PRO A 75 4.80 -16.75 -4.89
CA PRO A 75 5.82 -16.26 -3.96
C PRO A 75 7.25 -16.63 -4.36
N ALA A 76 7.44 -17.83 -4.92
CA ALA A 76 8.74 -18.33 -5.36
C ALA A 76 9.40 -17.50 -6.47
N PHE A 77 8.63 -16.66 -7.19
CA PHE A 77 9.12 -15.85 -8.31
C PHE A 77 8.85 -14.35 -8.13
N ALA A 78 8.19 -13.96 -7.04
CA ALA A 78 7.75 -12.58 -6.83
C ALA A 78 8.93 -11.62 -6.57
N ALA A 79 9.98 -12.09 -5.89
CA ALA A 79 11.20 -11.30 -5.67
C ALA A 79 11.89 -10.94 -7.00
N ASP A 80 12.05 -11.93 -7.89
CA ASP A 80 12.62 -11.72 -9.23
C ASP A 80 11.74 -10.77 -10.06
N ALA A 81 10.41 -10.90 -9.99
CA ALA A 81 9.48 -9.98 -10.67
C ALA A 81 9.56 -8.52 -10.17
N VAL A 82 9.85 -8.31 -8.88
CA VAL A 82 10.12 -6.96 -8.35
C VAL A 82 11.44 -6.42 -8.92
N MET A 83 12.50 -7.22 -8.89
CA MET A 83 13.82 -6.81 -9.40
C MET A 83 13.79 -6.56 -10.91
N GLU A 84 13.07 -7.38 -11.69
CA GLU A 84 12.86 -7.19 -13.13
C GLU A 84 12.16 -5.86 -13.42
N ALA A 85 11.09 -5.53 -12.69
CA ALA A 85 10.39 -4.27 -12.87
C ALA A 85 11.26 -3.06 -12.51
N ALA A 86 12.04 -3.16 -11.42
CA ALA A 86 12.96 -2.10 -11.02
C ALA A 86 14.06 -1.88 -12.06
N GLU A 87 14.63 -2.95 -12.61
CA GLU A 87 15.66 -2.89 -13.66
C GLU A 87 15.12 -2.30 -14.96
N ALA A 88 13.88 -2.62 -15.32
CA ALA A 88 13.22 -2.09 -16.51
C ALA A 88 12.82 -0.60 -16.42
N GLY A 89 13.02 0.04 -15.26
CA GLY A 89 12.76 1.47 -15.08
C GLY A 89 11.33 1.82 -14.64
N ILE A 90 10.54 0.84 -14.17
CA ILE A 90 9.25 1.10 -13.51
C ILE A 90 9.48 1.97 -12.26
N LYS A 91 8.60 2.96 -12.04
CA LYS A 91 8.72 3.93 -10.94
C LYS A 91 7.93 3.53 -9.70
N VAL A 92 6.80 2.84 -9.88
CA VAL A 92 6.00 2.31 -8.77
C VAL A 92 5.70 0.83 -9.01
N ILE A 93 6.11 -0.01 -8.08
CA ILE A 93 5.88 -1.45 -8.08
C ILE A 93 4.93 -1.77 -6.93
N VAL A 94 3.87 -2.52 -7.19
CA VAL A 94 2.90 -2.98 -6.20
C VAL A 94 2.95 -4.50 -6.16
N CYS A 95 3.50 -5.05 -5.09
CA CYS A 95 3.58 -6.50 -4.88
C CYS A 95 2.43 -6.97 -3.99
N ILE A 96 1.47 -7.68 -4.58
CA ILE A 96 0.30 -8.19 -3.84
C ILE A 96 0.64 -9.49 -3.11
N THR A 97 1.49 -10.31 -3.73
CA THR A 97 1.83 -11.66 -3.31
C THR A 97 2.16 -11.77 -1.82
N GLU A 98 1.49 -12.70 -1.13
CA GLU A 98 1.76 -13.08 0.26
C GLU A 98 2.65 -14.33 0.31
N GLY A 99 3.46 -14.47 1.37
CA GLY A 99 4.24 -15.68 1.62
C GLY A 99 5.60 -15.70 0.91
N ILE A 100 6.11 -14.54 0.50
CA ILE A 100 7.47 -14.41 -0.04
C ILE A 100 8.46 -14.68 1.10
N PRO A 101 9.49 -15.52 0.91
CA PRO A 101 10.50 -15.74 1.93
C PRO A 101 11.18 -14.42 2.36
N VAL A 102 11.34 -14.21 3.67
CA VAL A 102 12.00 -13.01 4.21
C VAL A 102 13.40 -12.80 3.60
N ALA A 103 14.15 -13.89 3.39
CA ALA A 103 15.46 -13.84 2.77
C ALA A 103 15.45 -13.29 1.33
N ASP A 104 14.37 -13.51 0.58
CA ASP A 104 14.24 -12.95 -0.76
C ASP A 104 13.84 -11.47 -0.69
N MET A 105 13.01 -11.08 0.28
CA MET A 105 12.71 -9.67 0.52
C MET A 105 13.92 -8.87 1.01
N VAL A 106 14.87 -9.47 1.72
CA VAL A 106 16.17 -8.84 2.03
C VAL A 106 16.91 -8.50 0.73
N LYS A 107 17.02 -9.45 -0.21
CA LYS A 107 17.67 -9.22 -1.51
C LYS A 107 16.96 -8.15 -2.31
N VAL A 108 15.62 -8.20 -2.37
CA VAL A 108 14.81 -7.17 -3.04
C VAL A 108 15.10 -5.80 -2.45
N LYS A 109 15.13 -5.68 -1.11
CA LYS A 109 15.37 -4.39 -0.46
C LYS A 109 16.75 -3.83 -0.75
N ASP A 110 17.77 -4.67 -0.69
CA ASP A 110 19.14 -4.29 -1.04
C ASP A 110 19.23 -3.86 -2.52
N TYR A 111 18.55 -4.58 -3.41
CA TYR A 111 18.60 -4.33 -4.85
C TYR A 111 17.94 -3.00 -5.27
N ILE A 112 16.85 -2.59 -4.59
CA ILE A 112 16.07 -1.39 -4.96
C ILE A 112 16.49 -0.13 -4.20
N GLN A 113 17.31 -0.21 -3.14
CA GLN A 113 17.57 0.93 -2.25
C GLN A 113 18.20 2.14 -2.94
N ASP A 114 19.07 1.90 -3.94
CA ASP A 114 19.79 2.94 -4.69
C ASP A 114 19.15 3.25 -6.04
N ARG A 115 17.91 2.81 -6.25
CA ARG A 115 17.17 2.99 -7.51
C ARG A 115 16.01 3.95 -7.32
N ASP A 116 15.72 4.73 -8.36
CA ASP A 116 14.55 5.61 -8.41
C ASP A 116 13.27 4.80 -8.67
N VAL A 117 12.86 4.04 -7.66
CA VAL A 117 11.68 3.16 -7.66
C VAL A 117 11.06 3.09 -6.28
N ARG A 118 9.73 3.05 -6.25
CA ARG A 118 8.92 2.84 -5.05
C ARG A 118 8.31 1.44 -5.06
N LEU A 119 8.56 0.63 -4.03
CA LEU A 119 7.87 -0.65 -3.84
C LEU A 119 6.78 -0.52 -2.77
N ILE A 120 5.56 -0.96 -3.06
CA ILE A 120 4.45 -1.12 -2.11
C ILE A 120 4.21 -2.61 -1.91
N GLY A 121 4.06 -3.05 -0.66
CA GLY A 121 4.01 -4.47 -0.30
C GLY A 121 5.39 -5.07 0.01
N PRO A 122 5.54 -6.40 0.00
CA PRO A 122 4.57 -7.41 -0.45
C PRO A 122 3.41 -7.61 0.54
N ASN A 123 2.59 -8.63 0.32
CA ASN A 123 1.46 -8.98 1.18
C ASN A 123 0.57 -7.78 1.52
N CYS A 124 0.08 -7.11 0.48
CA CYS A 124 -0.63 -5.85 0.61
C CYS A 124 -1.86 -5.79 -0.32
N PRO A 125 -2.87 -4.96 0.01
CA PRO A 125 -4.00 -4.76 -0.87
C PRO A 125 -3.66 -3.90 -2.09
N GLY A 126 -2.52 -3.21 -2.08
CA GLY A 126 -2.05 -2.28 -3.10
C GLY A 126 -2.31 -0.80 -2.77
N ILE A 127 -2.46 0.01 -3.83
CA ILE A 127 -2.67 1.46 -3.75
C ILE A 127 -3.88 1.89 -4.58
N ILE A 128 -4.64 2.86 -4.09
CA ILE A 128 -5.76 3.45 -4.82
C ILE A 128 -5.78 4.98 -4.64
N THR A 129 -5.81 5.70 -5.74
CA THR A 129 -6.20 7.12 -5.78
C THR A 129 -7.64 7.17 -6.25
N SER A 130 -8.52 7.64 -5.38
CA SER A 130 -9.97 7.57 -5.57
C SER A 130 -10.41 8.27 -6.86
N ASP A 131 -11.25 7.59 -7.63
CA ASP A 131 -11.80 8.02 -8.93
C ASP A 131 -10.74 8.24 -10.03
N GLU A 132 -9.49 7.79 -9.83
CA GLU A 132 -8.41 7.97 -10.81
C GLU A 132 -7.68 6.68 -11.15
N ALA A 133 -7.15 5.96 -10.16
CA ALA A 133 -6.36 4.76 -10.40
C ALA A 133 -6.43 3.80 -9.22
N LYS A 134 -6.75 2.54 -9.52
CA LYS A 134 -6.78 1.42 -8.58
C LYS A 134 -5.71 0.42 -9.01
N ILE A 135 -4.70 0.18 -8.19
CA ILE A 135 -3.63 -0.79 -8.45
C ILE A 135 -3.59 -1.75 -7.27
N GLY A 136 -4.43 -2.79 -7.32
CA GLY A 136 -4.54 -3.77 -6.25
C GLY A 136 -5.88 -4.50 -6.19
N ILE A 137 -6.16 -5.08 -5.03
CA ILE A 137 -7.29 -5.98 -4.79
C ILE A 137 -8.45 -5.34 -3.99
N MET A 138 -8.31 -4.08 -3.59
CA MET A 138 -9.30 -3.35 -2.79
C MET A 138 -10.64 -3.10 -3.51
N PRO A 139 -11.80 -3.10 -2.83
CA PRO A 139 -13.08 -2.79 -3.46
C PRO A 139 -13.18 -1.29 -3.81
N GLY A 140 -13.03 -0.93 -5.10
CA GLY A 140 -12.97 0.47 -5.54
C GLY A 140 -14.19 1.33 -5.16
N PHE A 141 -15.38 0.72 -5.04
CA PHE A 141 -16.62 1.45 -4.73
C PHE A 141 -16.65 2.06 -3.32
N VAL A 142 -15.83 1.55 -2.39
CA VAL A 142 -15.71 2.04 -1.00
C VAL A 142 -14.94 3.36 -0.96
N PHE A 143 -14.06 3.60 -1.91
CA PHE A 143 -13.20 4.78 -1.96
C PHE A 143 -13.88 5.87 -2.79
N LYS A 144 -14.19 7.01 -2.17
CA LYS A 144 -14.71 8.22 -2.83
C LYS A 144 -13.67 9.31 -2.78
N LYS A 145 -13.54 10.09 -3.86
CA LYS A 145 -12.57 11.18 -3.90
C LYS A 145 -12.79 12.18 -2.76
N GLY A 146 -11.71 12.50 -2.06
CA GLY A 146 -11.69 13.50 -1.00
C GLY A 146 -10.27 13.80 -0.55
N LYS A 147 -10.12 14.16 0.72
CA LYS A 147 -8.90 14.82 1.24
C LYS A 147 -8.21 14.05 2.36
N VAL A 148 -8.62 12.82 2.62
CA VAL A 148 -8.04 11.98 3.68
C VAL A 148 -7.09 10.97 3.06
N GLY A 149 -5.81 11.05 3.41
CA GLY A 149 -4.84 10.01 3.06
C GLY A 149 -4.97 8.81 4.00
N ILE A 150 -4.75 7.60 3.50
CA ILE A 150 -4.74 6.40 4.36
C ILE A 150 -3.45 5.61 4.14
N VAL A 151 -2.74 5.29 5.22
CA VAL A 151 -1.64 4.32 5.24
C VAL A 151 -1.98 3.18 6.18
N SER A 152 -1.77 1.93 5.74
CA SER A 152 -2.17 0.76 6.53
C SER A 152 -1.31 -0.47 6.27
N LYS A 153 -1.02 -1.24 7.33
CA LYS A 153 -0.47 -2.60 7.21
C LYS A 153 -1.52 -3.66 6.82
N SER A 154 -2.81 -3.37 7.03
CA SER A 154 -3.91 -4.34 6.87
C SER A 154 -4.82 -4.02 5.70
N GLY A 155 -5.21 -5.04 4.92
CA GLY A 155 -6.15 -4.90 3.81
C GLY A 155 -7.56 -4.48 4.25
N THR A 156 -8.32 -5.39 4.85
CA THR A 156 -9.74 -5.17 5.17
C THR A 156 -9.99 -4.02 6.13
N LEU A 157 -9.11 -3.82 7.11
CA LEU A 157 -9.21 -2.70 8.05
C LEU A 157 -9.03 -1.33 7.35
N THR A 158 -8.30 -1.29 6.24
CA THR A 158 -8.24 -0.09 5.38
C THR A 158 -9.60 0.22 4.77
N TYR A 159 -10.36 -0.80 4.38
CA TYR A 159 -11.67 -0.62 3.75
C TYR A 159 -12.69 -0.12 4.77
N GLU A 160 -12.62 -0.63 6.01
CA GLU A 160 -13.43 -0.12 7.12
C GLU A 160 -13.16 1.35 7.42
N ALA A 161 -11.87 1.75 7.45
CA ALA A 161 -11.51 3.15 7.65
C ALA A 161 -11.99 4.04 6.49
N ALA A 162 -11.81 3.60 5.25
CA ALA A 162 -12.29 4.32 4.08
C ALA A 162 -13.82 4.49 4.09
N ASP A 163 -14.57 3.44 4.38
CA ASP A 163 -16.03 3.48 4.50
C ASP A 163 -16.49 4.45 5.60
N GLN A 164 -15.85 4.41 6.77
CA GLN A 164 -16.17 5.34 7.87
C GLN A 164 -15.88 6.80 7.50
N VAL A 165 -14.76 7.08 6.84
CA VAL A 165 -14.40 8.43 6.36
C VAL A 165 -15.45 8.94 5.37
N VAL A 166 -15.88 8.08 4.43
CA VAL A 166 -16.92 8.43 3.45
C VAL A 166 -18.26 8.67 4.13
N LYS A 167 -18.67 7.80 5.06
CA LYS A 167 -19.93 7.96 5.82
C LYS A 167 -19.93 9.19 6.74
N ALA A 168 -18.77 9.64 7.17
CA ALA A 168 -18.61 10.88 7.93
C ALA A 168 -18.69 12.15 7.06
N GLY A 169 -18.93 12.02 5.75
CA GLY A 169 -19.08 13.15 4.82
C GLY A 169 -17.78 13.61 4.16
N PHE A 170 -16.69 12.86 4.34
CA PHE A 170 -15.39 13.12 3.71
C PHE A 170 -15.14 12.14 2.56
N GLY A 171 -13.89 12.08 2.09
CA GLY A 171 -13.45 11.12 1.10
C GLY A 171 -11.95 10.89 1.19
N VAL A 172 -11.46 9.90 0.46
CA VAL A 172 -10.07 9.47 0.44
C VAL A 172 -9.34 10.10 -0.73
N SER A 173 -8.17 10.68 -0.49
CA SER A 173 -7.27 11.16 -1.56
C SER A 173 -6.60 9.96 -2.22
N THR A 174 -5.65 9.36 -1.51
CA THR A 174 -5.01 8.09 -1.85
C THR A 174 -4.98 7.19 -0.61
N ALA A 175 -5.17 5.88 -0.80
CA ALA A 175 -4.93 4.87 0.23
C ALA A 175 -3.79 3.94 -0.19
N ILE A 176 -2.81 3.75 0.69
CA ILE A 176 -1.62 2.92 0.52
C ILE A 176 -1.66 1.80 1.54
N GLY A 177 -1.93 0.57 1.08
CA GLY A 177 -1.68 -0.62 1.87
C GLY A 177 -0.21 -1.00 1.76
N ILE A 178 0.58 -0.76 2.81
CA ILE A 178 2.03 -0.99 2.79
C ILE A 178 2.43 -2.46 2.95
N GLY A 179 1.53 -3.27 3.53
CA GLY A 179 1.68 -4.72 3.66
C GLY A 179 1.94 -5.21 5.08
N GLY A 180 1.65 -6.49 5.30
CA GLY A 180 1.73 -7.16 6.61
C GLY A 180 3.04 -7.93 6.86
N ASP A 181 3.95 -7.96 5.89
CA ASP A 181 5.19 -8.73 6.01
C ASP A 181 6.25 -8.01 6.88
N PRO A 182 7.24 -8.75 7.44
CA PRO A 182 8.30 -8.15 8.26
C PRO A 182 9.23 -7.21 7.49
N ILE A 183 9.45 -7.48 6.19
CA ILE A 183 10.26 -6.64 5.30
C ILE A 183 9.37 -6.22 4.14
N ILE A 184 9.06 -4.94 4.09
CA ILE A 184 8.23 -4.30 3.08
C ILE A 184 9.01 -3.24 2.33
N GLY A 185 8.49 -2.82 1.17
CA GLY A 185 9.00 -1.72 0.36
C GLY A 185 8.83 -0.36 1.05
N THR A 186 7.61 0.16 1.05
CA THR A 186 7.29 1.49 1.60
C THR A 186 6.90 1.35 3.06
N THR A 187 7.60 2.04 3.94
CA THR A 187 7.32 2.07 5.39
C THR A 187 6.16 2.99 5.74
N THR A 188 5.61 2.85 6.94
CA THR A 188 4.59 3.76 7.48
C THR A 188 5.06 5.21 7.46
N LYS A 189 6.33 5.46 7.84
CA LYS A 189 6.95 6.79 7.82
C LYS A 189 6.95 7.39 6.42
N GLU A 190 7.44 6.64 5.45
CA GLU A 190 7.55 7.12 4.07
C GLU A 190 6.20 7.39 3.42
N ALA A 191 5.20 6.54 3.69
CA ALA A 191 3.83 6.77 3.22
C ALA A 191 3.19 7.98 3.91
N LEU A 192 3.39 8.14 5.22
CA LEU A 192 2.95 9.32 5.96
C LEU A 192 3.59 10.59 5.40
N GLU A 193 4.89 10.57 5.11
CA GLU A 193 5.63 11.68 4.52
C GLU A 193 5.06 12.11 3.16
N LEU A 194 4.69 11.16 2.30
CA LEU A 194 4.01 11.47 1.04
C LEU A 194 2.72 12.25 1.26
N PHE A 195 1.88 11.83 2.22
CA PHE A 195 0.62 12.51 2.53
C PHE A 195 0.81 13.87 3.19
N ILE A 196 1.78 13.97 4.10
CA ILE A 196 2.11 15.24 4.76
C ILE A 196 2.58 16.27 3.73
N ASN A 197 3.29 15.85 2.68
CA ASN A 197 3.76 16.73 1.61
C ASN A 197 2.73 16.94 0.47
N ASP A 198 1.64 16.18 0.43
CA ASP A 198 0.60 16.32 -0.60
C ASP A 198 -0.41 17.42 -0.24
N PRO A 199 -0.51 18.53 -1.01
CA PRO A 199 -1.45 19.60 -0.72
C PRO A 199 -2.94 19.22 -0.83
N GLU A 200 -3.32 18.14 -1.51
CA GLU A 200 -4.73 17.68 -1.54
C GLU A 200 -5.13 16.85 -0.32
N THR A 201 -4.15 16.36 0.43
CA THR A 201 -4.39 15.63 1.67
C THR A 201 -4.40 16.58 2.88
N GLU A 202 -5.57 16.72 3.52
CA GLU A 202 -5.81 17.58 4.69
C GLU A 202 -5.73 16.81 6.02
N ALA A 203 -5.96 15.50 6.02
CA ALA A 203 -5.76 14.63 7.18
C ALA A 203 -5.22 13.27 6.76
N VAL A 204 -4.57 12.55 7.68
CA VAL A 204 -4.06 11.20 7.41
C VAL A 204 -4.60 10.21 8.44
N VAL A 205 -5.08 9.07 7.97
CA VAL A 205 -5.37 7.90 8.80
C VAL A 205 -4.19 6.94 8.74
N MET A 206 -3.61 6.64 9.90
CA MET A 206 -2.48 5.72 10.05
C MET A 206 -2.91 4.47 10.83
N ILE A 207 -2.96 3.34 10.13
CA ILE A 207 -3.40 2.06 10.68
C ILE A 207 -2.21 1.11 10.79
N GLY A 208 -1.91 0.71 12.01
CA GLY A 208 -0.89 -0.28 12.32
C GLY A 208 -1.43 -1.50 13.03
N GLU A 209 -0.51 -2.36 13.40
CA GLU A 209 -0.75 -3.58 14.16
C GLU A 209 0.46 -3.90 15.04
N ILE A 210 0.38 -4.96 15.84
CA ILE A 210 1.53 -5.45 16.61
C ILE A 210 2.74 -5.79 15.73
N GLY A 211 3.93 -5.77 16.34
CA GLY A 211 5.18 -6.21 15.70
C GLY A 211 5.95 -5.10 14.96
N GLY A 212 7.25 -5.00 15.25
CA GLY A 212 8.17 -4.01 14.69
C GLY A 212 7.89 -2.57 15.16
N SER A 213 8.69 -1.63 14.64
CA SER A 213 8.76 -0.24 15.10
C SER A 213 8.16 0.81 14.15
N LEU A 214 7.59 0.39 13.02
CA LEU A 214 7.21 1.30 11.92
C LEU A 214 6.28 2.44 12.36
N GLU A 215 5.28 2.16 13.18
CA GLU A 215 4.34 3.17 13.67
C GLU A 215 4.98 4.14 14.67
N ALA A 216 5.87 3.62 15.54
CA ALA A 216 6.61 4.43 16.49
C ALA A 216 7.61 5.37 15.78
N GLU A 217 8.28 4.89 14.74
CA GLU A 217 9.18 5.68 13.89
C GLU A 217 8.43 6.74 13.10
N ALA A 218 7.29 6.40 12.50
CA ALA A 218 6.42 7.33 11.79
C ALA A 218 5.92 8.45 12.72
N ALA A 219 5.51 8.10 13.95
CA ALA A 219 5.05 9.06 14.94
C ALA A 219 6.15 10.05 15.37
N ARG A 220 7.34 9.54 15.69
CA ARG A 220 8.50 10.39 16.05
C ARG A 220 8.89 11.32 14.90
N TRP A 221 8.91 10.81 13.68
CA TRP A 221 9.17 11.61 12.49
C TRP A 221 8.09 12.68 12.28
N TYR A 222 6.81 12.34 12.44
CA TYR A 222 5.70 13.29 12.30
C TYR A 222 5.86 14.48 13.25
N LYS A 223 6.15 14.22 14.54
CA LYS A 223 6.44 15.29 15.51
C LYS A 223 7.64 16.14 15.09
N ALA A 224 8.72 15.50 14.64
CA ALA A 224 9.93 16.19 14.19
C ALA A 224 9.74 17.00 12.89
N SER A 225 8.79 16.60 12.04
CA SER A 225 8.48 17.30 10.78
C SER A 225 7.90 18.70 11.00
N GLY A 226 7.34 18.97 12.19
CA GLY A 226 6.65 20.23 12.49
C GLY A 226 5.33 20.41 11.74
N SER A 227 4.84 19.37 11.04
CA SER A 227 3.57 19.43 10.33
C SER A 227 2.39 19.61 11.29
N THR A 228 1.39 20.35 10.83
CA THR A 228 0.12 20.56 11.54
C THR A 228 -1.04 19.80 10.92
N LYS A 229 -0.82 19.04 9.84
CA LYS A 229 -1.88 18.21 9.23
C LYS A 229 -2.26 17.09 10.21
N PRO A 230 -3.52 16.99 10.65
CA PRO A 230 -3.92 16.03 11.66
C PRO A 230 -3.73 14.58 11.19
N VAL A 231 -3.22 13.76 12.09
CA VAL A 231 -3.06 12.31 11.90
C VAL A 231 -3.96 11.58 12.91
N VAL A 232 -4.83 10.72 12.42
CA VAL A 232 -5.67 9.82 13.22
C VAL A 232 -5.05 8.43 13.20
N GLY A 233 -4.83 7.83 14.37
CA GLY A 233 -4.10 6.57 14.50
C GLY A 233 -4.95 5.44 15.05
N PHE A 234 -4.77 4.21 14.56
CA PHE A 234 -5.31 3.01 15.20
C PHE A 234 -4.28 1.88 15.16
N ILE A 235 -4.20 1.08 16.23
CA ILE A 235 -3.31 -0.09 16.32
C ILE A 235 -4.12 -1.33 16.66
N ALA A 236 -4.13 -2.29 15.74
CA ALA A 236 -4.73 -3.60 15.95
C ALA A 236 -3.87 -4.50 16.84
N GLY A 237 -4.50 -5.48 17.51
CA GLY A 237 -3.80 -6.48 18.31
C GLY A 237 -3.62 -6.15 19.80
N GLN A 238 -4.42 -5.23 20.35
CA GLN A 238 -4.43 -4.91 21.79
C GLN A 238 -4.63 -6.13 22.71
N THR A 239 -5.32 -7.16 22.22
CA THR A 239 -5.59 -8.43 22.93
C THR A 239 -4.75 -9.59 22.42
N ALA A 240 -3.72 -9.34 21.60
CA ALA A 240 -2.91 -10.41 21.04
C ALA A 240 -1.99 -11.04 22.11
N PRO A 241 -1.87 -12.38 22.15
CA PRO A 241 -0.96 -13.03 23.08
C PRO A 241 0.51 -12.81 22.66
N LYS A 242 1.41 -12.70 23.64
CA LYS A 242 2.86 -12.57 23.40
C LYS A 242 3.40 -13.80 22.66
N GLY A 243 4.36 -13.59 21.74
CA GLY A 243 5.09 -14.67 21.05
C GLY A 243 4.29 -15.48 20.02
N ARG A 244 3.09 -15.04 19.63
CA ARG A 244 2.27 -15.70 18.62
C ARG A 244 2.09 -14.81 17.38
N THR A 245 2.29 -15.39 16.21
CA THR A 245 1.96 -14.75 14.93
C THR A 245 0.45 -14.69 14.72
N MET A 246 -0.05 -13.51 14.34
CA MET A 246 -1.48 -13.23 14.14
C MET A 246 -1.82 -13.06 12.65
N GLY A 247 -1.89 -14.17 11.91
CA GLY A 247 -2.20 -14.14 10.47
C GLY A 247 -1.03 -13.63 9.64
N HIS A 248 -0.85 -12.31 9.57
CA HIS A 248 0.28 -11.70 8.87
C HIS A 248 1.63 -12.15 9.46
N ALA A 249 2.61 -12.39 8.60
CA ALA A 249 3.94 -12.83 9.01
C ALA A 249 4.65 -11.82 9.93
N GLY A 250 4.40 -10.51 9.76
CA GLY A 250 4.96 -9.44 10.59
C GLY A 250 4.18 -9.17 11.89
N ALA A 251 3.01 -9.78 12.10
CA ALA A 251 2.16 -9.54 13.27
C ALA A 251 2.56 -10.43 14.46
N ILE A 252 3.76 -10.19 15.01
CA ILE A 252 4.28 -10.89 16.19
C ILE A 252 4.91 -9.91 17.18
N VAL A 253 4.59 -10.04 18.47
CA VAL A 253 5.19 -9.23 19.54
C VAL A 253 6.55 -9.84 19.90
N GLY A 254 7.64 -9.19 19.48
CA GLY A 254 9.02 -9.60 19.74
C GLY A 254 9.70 -8.89 20.91
N GLY A 255 9.42 -7.59 21.08
CA GLY A 255 9.89 -6.76 22.19
C GLY A 255 8.77 -6.05 22.94
N ASP A 256 9.10 -5.38 24.05
CA ASP A 256 8.11 -4.66 24.87
C ASP A 256 7.48 -3.46 24.12
N ASP A 257 8.26 -2.81 23.24
CA ASP A 257 7.82 -1.70 22.39
C ASP A 257 6.97 -2.15 21.19
N ASP A 258 6.92 -3.46 20.89
CA ASP A 258 6.15 -4.00 19.76
C ASP A 258 4.66 -4.20 20.09
N THR A 259 4.30 -4.03 21.36
CA THR A 259 2.92 -4.18 21.84
C THR A 259 2.03 -3.05 21.29
N ALA A 260 0.75 -3.35 21.08
CA ALA A 260 -0.20 -2.33 20.63
C ALA A 260 -0.27 -1.16 21.61
N GLN A 261 -0.23 -1.44 22.92
CA GLN A 261 -0.26 -0.43 23.98
C GLN A 261 0.95 0.50 23.92
N ALA A 262 2.16 -0.04 23.74
CA ALA A 262 3.37 0.78 23.61
C ALA A 262 3.31 1.66 22.36
N LYS A 263 2.92 1.11 21.20
CA LYS A 263 2.75 1.88 19.96
C LYS A 263 1.73 2.99 20.11
N MET A 264 0.57 2.70 20.71
CA MET A 264 -0.48 3.70 20.96
C MET A 264 0.02 4.83 21.88
N ALA A 265 0.77 4.50 22.93
CA ALA A 265 1.36 5.50 23.83
C ALA A 265 2.35 6.41 23.08
N ILE A 266 3.30 5.82 22.34
CA ILE A 266 4.27 6.58 21.53
C ILE A 266 3.55 7.47 20.51
N MET A 267 2.53 6.96 19.82
CA MET A 267 1.75 7.76 18.87
C MET A 267 1.05 8.95 19.55
N LYS A 268 0.40 8.74 20.70
CA LYS A 268 -0.25 9.81 21.49
C LYS A 268 0.77 10.88 21.93
N GLU A 269 1.94 10.48 22.44
CA GLU A 269 3.03 11.39 22.86
C GLU A 269 3.62 12.24 21.72
N ASN A 270 3.42 11.79 20.48
CA ASN A 270 3.87 12.46 19.27
C ASN A 270 2.75 13.20 18.53
N GLY A 271 1.61 13.44 19.19
CA GLY A 271 0.55 14.31 18.69
C GLY A 271 -0.40 13.64 17.69
N ILE A 272 -0.40 12.31 17.60
CA ILE A 272 -1.37 11.56 16.79
C ILE A 272 -2.65 11.36 17.59
N HIS A 273 -3.80 11.57 16.95
CA HIS A 273 -5.13 11.33 17.51
C HIS A 273 -5.42 9.82 17.48
N VAL A 274 -4.92 9.10 18.47
CA VAL A 274 -5.08 7.63 18.53
C VAL A 274 -6.46 7.26 19.07
N VAL A 275 -7.20 6.47 18.30
CA VAL A 275 -8.49 5.90 18.71
C VAL A 275 -8.31 4.52 19.34
N ASP A 276 -9.13 4.21 20.34
CA ASP A 276 -9.06 2.93 21.03
C ASP A 276 -9.89 1.85 20.30
N SER A 277 -10.97 2.26 19.62
CA SER A 277 -11.83 1.39 18.82
C SER A 277 -11.65 1.62 17.31
N PRO A 278 -11.58 0.55 16.48
CA PRO A 278 -11.52 0.71 15.02
C PRO A 278 -12.79 1.36 14.44
N ALA A 279 -13.91 1.37 15.17
CA ALA A 279 -15.17 2.00 14.76
C ALA A 279 -15.17 3.54 14.96
N GLU A 280 -14.12 4.09 15.58
CA GLU A 280 -14.04 5.52 15.90
C GLU A 280 -13.16 6.31 14.92
N ILE A 281 -12.62 5.66 13.89
CA ILE A 281 -11.71 6.29 12.94
C ILE A 281 -12.41 7.45 12.20
N GLY A 282 -13.55 7.18 11.55
CA GLY A 282 -14.24 8.21 10.75
C GLY A 282 -14.78 9.37 11.58
N VAL A 283 -15.35 9.09 12.75
CA VAL A 283 -15.83 10.16 13.64
C VAL A 283 -14.67 11.00 14.20
N THR A 284 -13.50 10.42 14.41
CA THR A 284 -12.32 11.17 14.84
C THR A 284 -11.73 12.01 13.71
N VAL A 285 -11.72 11.49 12.47
CA VAL A 285 -11.39 12.28 11.27
C VAL A 285 -12.31 13.50 11.15
N ALA A 286 -13.62 13.30 11.32
CA ALA A 286 -14.58 14.40 11.28
C ALA A 286 -14.30 15.47 12.35
N LYS A 287 -13.91 15.07 13.56
CA LYS A 287 -13.60 16.00 14.66
C LYS A 287 -12.36 16.83 14.40
N VAL A 288 -11.32 16.27 13.77
CA VAL A 288 -10.04 16.98 13.55
C VAL A 288 -10.05 17.85 12.30
N LEU A 289 -11.02 17.65 11.41
CA LEU A 289 -11.25 18.46 10.21
C LEU A 289 -12.40 19.47 10.36
N ALA A 290 -13.07 19.51 11.51
CA ALA A 290 -14.17 20.43 11.81
C ALA A 290 -13.69 21.85 12.19
#